data_AF-A0A8X8YV66-F1
#
_entry.id   AF-A0A8X8YV66-F1
#
_cell.length_a   1.000
_cell.length_b   1.000
_cell.length_c   1.000
_cell.angle_alpha   90.00
_cell.angle_beta   90.00
_cell.angle_gamma   90.00
#
_symmetry.space_group_name_H-M   'P 1'
#
loop_
_entity.id
_entity.type
_entity.pdbx_description
1 polymer ?
#
loop_
_entity_poly.entity_id
_entity_poly.type
_entity_poly.pdbx_seq_one_letter_code
_entity_poly.pdbx_strand_id
1 'polypeptide(L)'
;MMGEVILRGPCKAKPPMILDIQGTLNASPDPSSYSNMMWILIEYVNNIKITGGGMINGQGKNVWKYADEKNRLPVSFTFQSSSYGDISNLNFVDAMGFHSKLIDSFNIKVTNLKITAPTRTECTLAMRRMLTCPIAS
;
A
#
# COMPACT_ATOMS: atom_id res chain seq x y z
N MET A 1 -3.62 8.88 12.64
CA MET A 1 -4.23 8.14 11.51
C MET A 1 -4.15 9.04 10.29
N MET A 2 -3.95 8.48 9.10
CA MET A 2 -3.69 9.23 7.86
C MET A 2 -4.69 8.83 6.79
N GLY A 3 -5.31 9.82 6.14
CA GLY A 3 -6.07 9.61 4.91
C GLY A 3 -5.15 9.46 3.69
N GLU A 4 -5.72 9.66 2.50
CA GLU A 4 -5.01 9.62 1.22
C GLU A 4 -3.75 10.50 1.19
N VAL A 5 -2.68 9.94 0.64
CA VAL A 5 -1.39 10.59 0.41
C VAL A 5 -1.00 10.36 -1.04
N ILE A 6 -0.92 11.44 -1.82
CA ILE A 6 -0.53 11.38 -3.23
C ILE A 6 0.81 12.09 -3.42
N LEU A 7 1.82 11.33 -3.82
CA LEU A 7 3.12 11.82 -4.24
C LEU A 7 3.16 11.78 -5.77
N ARG A 8 2.88 12.94 -6.37
CA ARG A 8 2.75 13.09 -7.82
C ARG A 8 3.96 13.76 -8.43
N GLY A 9 4.47 13.17 -9.51
CA GLY A 9 5.50 13.74 -10.36
C GLY A 9 4.95 14.58 -11.52
N PRO A 10 5.84 15.12 -12.37
CA PRO A 10 7.29 14.95 -12.32
C PRO A 10 7.90 15.75 -11.17
N CYS A 11 8.82 15.13 -10.44
CA CYS A 11 9.54 15.80 -9.36
C CYS A 11 10.69 16.64 -9.94
N LYS A 12 10.89 17.85 -9.41
CA LYS A 12 11.96 18.76 -9.86
C LYS A 12 13.32 18.50 -9.20
N ALA A 13 13.36 17.65 -8.17
CA ALA A 13 14.57 17.34 -7.43
C ALA A 13 15.55 16.54 -8.29
N LYS A 14 16.84 16.75 -8.08
CA LYS A 14 17.89 15.95 -8.73
C LYS A 14 17.90 14.54 -8.10
N PRO A 15 17.96 13.46 -8.89
CA PRO A 15 18.09 12.10 -8.36
C PRO A 15 19.37 11.90 -7.52
N PRO A 16 19.37 10.98 -6.54
CA PRO A 16 18.26 10.10 -6.18
C PRO A 16 17.25 10.78 -5.23
N MET A 17 15.96 10.62 -5.52
CA MET A 17 14.91 11.00 -4.58
C MET A 17 14.69 9.88 -3.58
N ILE A 18 14.65 10.22 -2.29
CA ILE A 18 14.49 9.24 -1.22
C ILE A 18 13.28 9.62 -0.37
N LEU A 19 12.32 8.71 -0.30
CA LEU A 19 11.25 8.73 0.70
C LEU A 19 11.65 7.77 1.82
N ASP A 20 11.99 8.34 2.98
CA ASP A 20 12.46 7.59 4.15
C ASP A 20 11.35 7.47 5.21
N ILE A 21 10.80 6.27 5.35
CA ILE A 21 9.72 5.92 6.29
C ILE A 21 10.35 5.13 7.44
N GLN A 22 10.65 5.85 8.53
CA GLN A 22 11.25 5.29 9.74
C GLN A 22 10.20 4.88 10.79
N GLY A 23 9.06 5.59 10.80
CA GLY A 23 7.99 5.40 11.78
C GLY A 23 6.90 4.42 11.36
N THR A 24 5.80 4.41 12.11
CA THR A 24 4.58 3.69 11.74
C THR A 24 3.57 4.63 11.11
N LEU A 25 3.22 4.38 9.86
CA LEU A 25 2.10 5.00 9.17
C LEU A 25 0.85 4.16 9.44
N ASN A 26 -0.22 4.80 9.91
CA ASN A 26 -1.48 4.16 10.24
C ASN A 26 -2.59 4.72 9.35
N ALA A 27 -3.24 3.86 8.58
CA ALA A 27 -4.37 4.23 7.73
C ALA A 27 -5.56 4.75 8.55
N SER A 28 -6.34 5.66 7.98
CA SER A 28 -7.67 6.02 8.47
C SER A 28 -8.65 4.85 8.27
N PRO A 29 -9.46 4.49 9.28
CA PRO A 29 -10.49 3.46 9.12
C PRO A 29 -11.74 3.95 8.37
N ASP A 30 -11.80 5.22 7.99
CA ASP A 30 -12.91 5.81 7.23
C ASP A 30 -12.65 5.69 5.71
N PRO A 31 -13.40 4.87 4.97
CA PRO A 31 -13.21 4.71 3.52
C PRO A 31 -13.38 6.01 2.72
N SER A 32 -14.15 6.98 3.24
CA SER A 32 -14.31 8.28 2.58
C SER A 32 -13.04 9.12 2.57
N SER A 33 -12.04 8.73 3.37
CA SER A 33 -10.70 9.34 3.39
C SER A 33 -9.85 8.99 2.15
N TYR A 34 -10.34 8.18 1.22
CA TYR A 34 -9.60 7.68 0.06
C TYR A 34 -10.37 7.89 -1.25
N SER A 35 -10.09 8.99 -1.94
CA SER A 35 -10.84 9.36 -3.15
C SER A 35 -10.68 8.34 -4.28
N ASN A 36 -9.50 7.74 -4.41
CA ASN A 36 -9.19 6.78 -5.48
C ASN A 36 -9.14 5.32 -5.02
N MET A 37 -9.63 5.01 -3.82
CA MET A 37 -9.42 3.70 -3.17
C MET A 37 -7.92 3.33 -3.10
N MET A 38 -7.07 4.34 -2.95
CA MET A 38 -5.62 4.20 -2.77
C MET A 38 -5.21 5.06 -1.59
N TRP A 39 -4.40 4.50 -0.70
CA TRP A 39 -3.92 5.24 0.46
C TRP A 39 -2.64 6.01 0.13
N ILE A 40 -1.51 5.32 -0.07
CA ILE A 40 -0.26 5.95 -0.47
C ILE A 40 -0.07 5.72 -1.96
N LEU A 41 -0.21 6.78 -2.76
CA LEU A 41 -0.11 6.74 -4.22
C LEU A 41 1.16 7.47 -4.69
N ILE A 42 2.03 6.74 -5.39
CA ILE A 42 3.18 7.28 -6.11
C ILE A 42 2.82 7.34 -7.60
N GLU A 43 2.62 8.53 -8.14
CA GLU A 43 2.03 8.74 -9.46
C GLU A 43 2.97 9.57 -10.36
N TYR A 44 3.24 9.10 -11.59
CA TYR A 44 4.10 9.80 -12.56
C TYR A 44 5.51 10.15 -12.04
N VAL A 45 6.05 9.35 -11.12
CA VAL A 45 7.39 9.55 -10.54
C VAL A 45 8.42 8.70 -11.28
N ASN A 46 9.61 9.27 -11.47
CA ASN A 46 10.76 8.59 -12.08
C ASN A 46 11.97 8.65 -11.13
N ASN A 47 12.71 7.55 -10.97
CA ASN A 47 13.93 7.45 -10.15
C ASN A 47 13.72 7.80 -8.67
N ILE A 48 12.85 7.04 -7.99
CA ILE A 48 12.57 7.18 -6.55
C ILE A 48 12.99 5.94 -5.77
N LYS A 49 13.61 6.16 -4.61
CA LYS A 49 13.87 5.13 -3.59
C LYS A 49 12.95 5.35 -2.40
N ILE A 50 12.30 4.30 -1.92
CA ILE A 50 11.38 4.31 -0.79
C ILE A 50 11.86 3.27 0.22
N THR A 51 12.30 3.71 1.39
CA THR A 51 12.95 2.83 2.38
C THR A 51 12.71 3.30 3.81
N GLY A 52 13.45 2.76 4.79
CA GLY A 52 13.51 3.34 6.14
C GLY A 52 13.21 2.41 7.31
N GLY A 53 12.89 1.13 7.07
CA GLY A 53 12.65 0.15 8.14
C GLY A 53 11.31 0.30 8.87
N GLY A 54 10.54 1.36 8.58
CA GLY A 54 9.26 1.66 9.19
C GLY A 54 8.13 0.70 8.79
N MET A 55 6.94 1.01 9.30
CA MET A 55 5.74 0.18 9.15
C MET A 55 4.63 0.93 8.42
N ILE A 56 4.01 0.28 7.44
CA ILE A 56 2.80 0.71 6.76
C ILE A 56 1.68 -0.21 7.25
N ASN A 57 0.90 0.29 8.22
CA ASN A 57 -0.21 -0.42 8.82
C ASN A 57 -1.54 0.05 8.20
N GLY A 58 -2.16 -0.83 7.41
CA GLY A 58 -3.43 -0.56 6.75
C GLY A 58 -4.64 -0.60 7.70
N GLN A 59 -4.50 -1.06 8.94
CA GLN A 59 -5.59 -1.22 9.89
C GLN A 59 -6.81 -1.98 9.34
N GLY A 60 -6.57 -2.96 8.46
CA GLY A 60 -7.60 -3.64 7.68
C GLY A 60 -8.70 -4.29 8.53
N LYS A 61 -8.35 -4.78 9.72
CA LYS A 61 -9.31 -5.36 10.69
C LYS A 61 -10.49 -4.44 11.00
N ASN A 62 -10.30 -3.13 10.95
CA ASN A 62 -11.36 -2.14 11.21
C ASN A 62 -12.38 -2.05 10.06
N VAL A 63 -11.95 -2.35 8.83
CA VAL A 63 -12.73 -2.10 7.60
C VAL A 63 -13.13 -3.37 6.85
N TRP A 64 -12.55 -4.53 7.14
CA TRP A 64 -12.87 -5.78 6.45
C TRP A 64 -14.33 -6.20 6.54
N LYS A 65 -15.03 -5.84 7.62
CA LYS A 65 -16.47 -6.07 7.77
C LYS A 65 -17.33 -5.38 6.69
N TYR A 66 -16.76 -4.42 5.95
CA TYR A 66 -17.41 -3.71 4.85
C TYR A 66 -17.01 -4.25 3.46
N ALA A 67 -16.11 -5.24 3.39
CA ALA A 67 -15.68 -5.81 2.12
C ALA A 67 -16.72 -6.79 1.56
N ASP A 68 -17.09 -6.61 0.29
CA ASP A 68 -17.92 -7.56 -0.47
C ASP A 68 -17.59 -7.50 -1.97
N GLU A 69 -18.32 -8.25 -2.80
CA GLU A 69 -18.12 -8.31 -4.26
C GLU A 69 -18.26 -6.95 -4.99
N LYS A 70 -18.92 -5.97 -4.38
CA LYS A 70 -19.16 -4.64 -4.93
C LYS A 70 -18.34 -3.56 -4.22
N ASN A 71 -17.97 -3.80 -2.96
CA ASN A 71 -17.27 -2.87 -2.09
C ASN A 71 -15.80 -3.26 -1.95
N ARG A 72 -14.98 -2.65 -2.80
CA ARG A 72 -13.52 -2.82 -2.77
C ARG A 72 -12.93 -1.91 -1.69
N LEU A 73 -11.97 -2.45 -0.94
CA LEU A 73 -11.25 -1.68 0.07
C LEU A 73 -10.01 -0.99 -0.51
N PRO A 74 -9.58 0.14 0.09
CA PRO A 74 -8.43 0.88 -0.41
C PRO A 74 -7.14 0.05 -0.43
N VAL A 75 -6.31 0.27 -1.45
CA VAL A 75 -4.96 -0.32 -1.55
C VAL A 75 -4.00 0.48 -0.69
N SER A 76 -3.16 -0.19 0.10
CA SER A 76 -2.31 0.51 1.08
C SER A 76 -1.19 1.30 0.41
N PHE A 77 -0.60 0.78 -0.68
CA PHE A 77 0.51 1.41 -1.37
C PHE A 77 0.50 1.14 -2.88
N THR A 78 0.50 2.17 -3.70
CA THR A 78 0.37 2.03 -5.15
C THR A 78 1.45 2.80 -5.89
N PHE A 79 2.10 2.17 -6.86
CA PHE A 79 2.77 2.89 -7.94
C PHE A 79 1.85 2.95 -9.15
N GLN A 80 1.67 4.14 -9.71
CA GLN A 80 0.91 4.38 -10.92
C GLN A 80 1.75 5.16 -11.93
N SER A 81 1.82 4.65 -13.16
CA SER A 81 2.51 5.30 -14.29
C SER A 81 3.92 5.79 -13.93
N SER A 82 4.63 5.05 -13.07
CA SER A 82 5.92 5.43 -12.50
C SER A 82 7.01 4.50 -13.01
N SER A 83 8.25 4.98 -13.04
CA SER A 83 9.38 4.17 -13.55
C SER A 83 10.64 4.29 -12.70
N TYR A 84 11.49 3.26 -12.78
CA TYR A 84 12.78 3.21 -12.09
C TYR A 84 12.66 3.45 -10.58
N GLY A 85 11.70 2.77 -9.95
CA GLY A 85 11.47 2.83 -8.51
C GLY A 85 12.23 1.73 -7.76
N ASP A 86 12.65 2.01 -6.53
CA ASP A 86 13.16 1.01 -5.57
C ASP A 86 12.35 1.13 -4.28
N ILE A 87 11.62 0.08 -3.91
CA ILE A 87 10.97 -0.03 -2.61
C ILE A 87 11.63 -1.13 -1.80
N SER A 88 12.18 -0.76 -0.65
CA SER A 88 12.99 -1.68 0.14
C SER A 88 13.00 -1.42 1.63
N ASN A 89 13.18 -2.48 2.43
CA ASN A 89 13.28 -2.40 3.89
C ASN A 89 12.03 -1.77 4.53
N LEU A 90 10.84 -2.30 4.25
CA LEU A 90 9.60 -1.82 4.86
C LEU A 90 8.75 -2.98 5.36
N ASN A 91 7.96 -2.71 6.40
CA ASN A 91 7.03 -3.65 6.99
C ASN A 91 5.59 -3.28 6.62
N PHE A 92 4.92 -4.13 5.87
CA PHE A 92 3.50 -3.99 5.51
C PHE A 92 2.65 -4.85 6.44
N VAL A 93 1.69 -4.24 7.13
CA VAL A 93 0.86 -4.91 8.14
C VAL A 93 -0.61 -4.61 7.88
N ASP A 94 -1.47 -5.63 8.02
CA ASP A 94 -2.93 -5.52 8.04
C ASP A 94 -3.50 -4.60 6.95
N ALA A 95 -3.29 -4.92 5.66
CA ALA A 95 -3.84 -4.11 4.58
C ALA A 95 -5.37 -4.03 4.64
N MET A 96 -5.93 -2.87 4.25
CA MET A 96 -7.38 -2.73 4.05
C MET A 96 -7.83 -3.67 2.92
N GLY A 97 -7.35 -3.42 1.69
CA GLY A 97 -7.44 -4.35 0.57
C GLY A 97 -6.10 -5.03 0.31
N PHE A 98 -5.45 -4.66 -0.80
CA PHE A 98 -4.10 -5.14 -1.12
C PHE A 98 -3.03 -4.33 -0.36
N HIS A 99 -1.93 -4.99 0.03
CA HIS A 99 -0.76 -4.31 0.59
C HIS A 99 -0.11 -3.39 -0.43
N SER A 100 0.03 -3.86 -1.68
CA SER A 100 0.57 -3.02 -2.74
C SER A 100 -0.01 -3.35 -4.12
N LYS A 101 0.06 -2.37 -5.03
CA LYS A 101 -0.31 -2.52 -6.44
C LYS A 101 0.65 -1.73 -7.34
N LEU A 102 0.95 -2.30 -8.51
CA LEU A 102 1.65 -1.62 -9.60
C LEU A 102 0.67 -1.43 -10.76
N ILE A 103 0.53 -0.20 -11.25
CA ILE A 103 -0.35 0.17 -12.37
C ILE A 103 0.51 0.90 -13.40
N ASP A 104 0.55 0.40 -14.64
CA ASP A 104 1.27 1.01 -15.77
C ASP A 104 2.70 1.47 -15.43
N SER A 105 3.36 0.74 -14.52
CA SER A 105 4.66 1.11 -13.96
C SER A 105 5.73 0.15 -14.44
N PHE A 106 6.94 0.66 -14.65
CA PHE A 106 8.03 -0.08 -15.28
C PHE A 106 9.32 -0.02 -14.44
N ASN A 107 10.04 -1.14 -14.36
CA ASN A 107 11.31 -1.25 -13.65
C ASN A 107 11.21 -0.80 -12.18
N ILE A 108 10.24 -1.38 -11.45
CA ILE A 108 10.08 -1.20 -10.01
C ILE A 108 10.77 -2.36 -9.29
N LYS A 109 11.83 -2.07 -8.55
CA LYS A 109 12.56 -3.04 -7.74
C LYS A 109 11.93 -3.14 -6.35
N VAL A 110 11.65 -4.36 -5.93
CA VAL A 110 11.07 -4.67 -4.61
C VAL A 110 12.02 -5.60 -3.87
N THR A 111 12.58 -5.16 -2.73
CA THR A 111 13.53 -5.99 -1.96
C THR A 111 13.36 -5.85 -0.46
N ASN A 112 13.57 -6.93 0.29
CA ASN A 112 13.50 -6.92 1.76
C ASN A 112 12.21 -6.29 2.31
N LEU A 113 11.06 -6.66 1.75
CA LEU A 113 9.76 -6.31 2.31
C LEU A 113 9.29 -7.42 3.25
N LYS A 114 8.80 -7.03 4.43
CA LYS A 114 8.09 -7.95 5.32
C LYS A 114 6.60 -7.68 5.19
N ILE A 115 5.83 -8.70 4.80
CA ILE A 115 4.37 -8.60 4.70
C ILE A 115 3.77 -9.46 5.81
N THR A 116 2.88 -8.87 6.60
CA THR A 116 2.15 -9.54 7.66
C THR A 116 0.67 -9.28 7.48
N ALA A 117 -0.08 -10.34 7.19
CA ALA A 117 -1.53 -10.35 7.16
C ALA A 117 -2.04 -11.30 8.26
N PRO A 118 -3.25 -11.10 8.80
CA PRO A 118 -3.77 -11.99 9.82
C PRO A 118 -4.11 -13.36 9.25
N THR A 119 -4.25 -14.31 10.17
CA THR A 119 -4.50 -15.71 9.85
C THR A 119 -5.73 -15.89 8.96
N ARG A 120 -5.69 -16.93 8.13
CA ARG A 120 -6.73 -17.26 7.15
C ARG A 120 -8.13 -17.23 7.76
N THR A 121 -8.34 -17.66 9.00
CA THR A 121 -9.64 -17.58 9.68
C THR A 121 -10.15 -16.15 9.83
N GLU A 122 -9.31 -15.22 10.31
CA GLU A 122 -9.66 -13.79 10.39
C GLU A 122 -9.94 -13.21 9.00
N CYS A 123 -9.13 -13.55 7.99
CA CYS A 123 -9.35 -13.12 6.59
C CYS A 123 -10.58 -13.78 5.94
N THR A 124 -10.94 -15.02 6.27
CA THR A 124 -12.08 -15.75 5.66
C THR A 124 -13.41 -15.36 6.31
N LEU A 125 -13.41 -15.04 7.61
CA LEU A 125 -14.55 -14.43 8.30
C LEU A 125 -14.79 -13.00 7.78
N ALA A 126 -13.72 -12.27 7.45
CA ALA A 126 -13.73 -10.96 6.81
C ALA A 126 -14.14 -10.97 5.33
N MET A 127 -13.60 -11.88 4.53
CA MET A 127 -13.72 -11.90 3.05
C MET A 127 -14.48 -13.14 2.56
N ARG A 128 -15.67 -13.40 3.10
CA ARG A 128 -16.46 -14.58 2.71
C ARG A 128 -16.91 -14.60 1.24
N ARG A 129 -16.66 -13.54 0.46
CA ARG A 129 -17.06 -13.43 -0.97
C ARG A 129 -16.12 -12.65 -1.91
N MET A 130 -14.85 -12.43 -1.56
CA MET A 130 -13.89 -11.93 -2.56
C MET A 130 -12.58 -12.71 -2.47
N LEU A 131 -12.20 -13.23 -3.64
CA LEU A 131 -11.15 -14.19 -3.92
C LEU A 131 -9.81 -13.91 -3.21
N THR A 132 -9.30 -14.99 -2.59
CA THR A 132 -7.90 -15.29 -2.27
C THR A 132 -7.14 -14.28 -1.39
N CYS A 133 -7.02 -14.66 -0.11
CA CYS A 133 -5.93 -14.20 0.75
C CYS A 133 -4.59 -14.53 0.07
N PRO A 134 -3.71 -13.55 -0.21
CA PRO A 134 -2.37 -13.85 -0.67
C PRO A 134 -1.65 -14.59 0.45
N ILE A 135 -1.23 -15.80 0.13
CA ILE A 135 -0.52 -16.70 1.03
C ILE A 135 0.86 -16.07 1.25
N ALA A 136 1.22 -15.79 2.50
CA ALA A 136 2.62 -15.58 2.86
C ALA A 136 3.34 -16.91 2.64
N SER A 137 4.25 -16.93 1.65
CA SER A 137 5.20 -18.02 1.42
C SER A 137 6.03 -18.31 2.66
#